data_AF-A0A961MVX4-F1
#
_entry.id   AF-A0A961MVX4-F1
#
_cell.length_a   1.000
_cell.length_b   1.000
_cell.length_c   1.000
_cell.angle_alpha   90.00
_cell.angle_beta   90.00
_cell.angle_gamma   90.00
#
_symmetry.space_group_name_H-M   'P 1'
#
loop_
_entity.id
_entity.type
_entity.pdbx_description
1 polymer ?
#
loop_
_entity_poly.entity_id
_entity_poly.type
_entity_poly.pdbx_seq_one_letter_code
_entity_poly.pdbx_strand_id
1 'polypeptide(L)'
;MRIREALTFDDVLLVPAASSVLPSTADVSTHVTRSIRLNIPLLSSAMDTVTEARMAIAMAQAGGMGVIHRNLDLDAQAEEVRRVKRFESGIVYNPITLHPEQTLAEAQKLAERYKVTGFPVVDETGRVVGIVTNRDMRFVSDPRTPVKAMMTADNLAILREPADREEARGRMHERRIEKLLVVNDEGKLTGLLTLKDTEKAVLHPMACK
;
A
#
# COMPACT_ATOMS: atom_id res chain seq x y z
N MET A 1 -12.97 44.13 38.78
CA MET A 1 -13.19 43.21 37.63
C MET A 1 -11.82 42.76 37.12
N ARG A 2 -11.50 41.46 37.18
CA ARG A 2 -10.25 40.93 36.59
C ARG A 2 -10.53 40.59 35.13
N ILE A 3 -9.86 41.29 34.20
CA ILE A 3 -9.89 40.95 32.78
C ILE A 3 -8.99 39.72 32.60
N ARG A 4 -9.48 38.69 31.90
CA ARG A 4 -8.65 37.53 31.54
C ARG A 4 -7.79 37.90 30.35
N GLU A 5 -6.49 37.74 30.51
CA GLU A 5 -5.51 37.90 29.44
C GLU A 5 -5.38 36.57 28.67
N ALA A 6 -5.21 36.66 27.36
CA ALA A 6 -5.02 35.53 26.46
C ALA A 6 -3.93 35.88 25.45
N LEU A 7 -3.06 34.92 25.13
CA LEU A 7 -1.93 35.08 24.23
C LEU A 7 -2.05 34.12 23.04
N THR A 8 -1.62 34.56 21.86
CA THR A 8 -1.42 33.73 20.66
C THR A 8 0.06 33.47 20.40
N PHE A 9 0.39 32.74 19.34
CA PHE A 9 1.77 32.38 18.99
C PHE A 9 2.68 33.61 18.78
N ASP A 10 2.18 34.65 18.12
CA ASP A 10 2.96 35.85 17.81
C ASP A 10 3.19 36.78 19.02
N ASP A 11 2.49 36.55 20.12
CA ASP A 11 2.63 37.36 21.35
C ASP A 11 3.84 36.92 22.20
N VAL A 12 4.46 35.78 21.89
CA VAL A 12 5.51 35.17 22.73
C VAL A 12 6.71 34.66 21.92
N LEU A 13 7.86 34.59 22.58
CA LEU A 13 9.08 34.01 22.03
C LEU A 13 9.70 33.02 23.03
N LEU A 14 10.39 32.01 22.53
CA LEU A 14 11.17 31.09 23.36
C LEU A 14 12.51 31.74 23.73
N VAL A 15 12.83 31.76 25.03
CA VAL A 15 14.12 32.25 25.52
C VAL A 15 15.18 31.16 25.32
N PRO A 16 16.29 31.44 24.61
CA PRO A 16 17.37 30.47 24.43
C PRO A 16 18.02 30.04 25.76
N ALA A 17 18.44 28.79 25.85
CA ALA A 17 19.17 28.24 26.98
C ALA A 17 20.38 27.41 26.51
N ALA A 18 21.33 27.16 27.41
CA ALA A 18 22.46 26.29 27.11
C ALA A 18 21.97 24.88 26.77
N SER A 19 22.47 24.32 25.66
CA SER A 19 22.11 22.97 25.18
C SER A 19 23.37 22.17 24.89
N SER A 20 23.37 20.91 25.33
CA SER A 20 24.34 19.89 24.93
C SER A 20 23.83 19.00 23.79
N VAL A 21 22.60 19.22 23.32
CA VAL A 21 21.95 18.45 22.27
C VAL A 21 22.15 19.15 20.93
N LEU A 22 22.64 18.42 19.94
CA LEU A 22 22.69 18.89 18.55
C LEU A 22 21.28 18.82 17.93
N PRO A 23 20.87 19.80 17.11
CA PRO A 23 19.54 19.78 16.49
C PRO A 23 19.22 18.49 15.70
N SER A 24 20.22 17.89 15.05
CA SER A 24 20.06 16.64 14.28
C SER A 24 19.84 15.40 15.14
N THR A 25 20.14 15.46 16.44
CA THR A 25 19.99 14.35 17.39
C THR A 25 18.81 14.52 18.34
N ALA A 26 18.02 15.59 18.18
CA ALA A 26 16.85 15.82 19.01
C ALA A 26 15.74 14.79 18.68
N ASP A 27 15.21 14.13 19.72
CA ASP A 27 14.05 13.25 19.57
C ASP A 27 12.77 14.10 19.53
N VAL A 28 12.08 14.08 18.40
CA VAL A 28 10.83 14.83 18.16
C VAL A 28 9.59 13.93 18.24
N SER A 29 9.76 12.67 18.66
CA SER A 29 8.64 11.75 18.80
C SER A 29 7.65 12.20 19.87
N THR A 30 6.38 11.87 19.67
CA THR A 30 5.30 12.30 20.57
C THR A 30 4.18 11.28 20.62
N HIS A 31 3.26 11.43 21.57
CA HIS A 31 2.06 10.61 21.67
C HIS A 31 0.83 11.42 21.27
N VAL A 32 0.13 10.99 20.21
CA VAL A 32 -1.15 11.60 19.80
C VAL A 32 -2.29 11.08 20.67
N THR A 33 -2.21 9.83 21.13
CA THR A 33 -3.11 9.24 22.11
C THR A 33 -2.30 8.51 23.17
N ARG A 34 -2.98 7.97 24.20
CA ARG A 34 -2.32 7.14 25.24
C ARG A 34 -1.59 5.92 24.68
N SER A 35 -2.00 5.42 23.51
CA SER A 35 -1.46 4.19 22.91
C SER A 35 -0.76 4.41 21.57
N ILE A 36 -0.91 5.58 20.94
CA ILE A 36 -0.39 5.83 19.60
C ILE A 36 0.76 6.84 19.69
N ARG A 37 1.96 6.36 19.35
CA ARG A 37 3.19 7.16 19.23
C ARG A 37 3.43 7.55 17.77
N LEU A 38 3.87 8.78 17.55
CA LEU A 38 4.36 9.30 16.28
C LEU A 38 5.86 9.55 16.35
N ASN A 39 6.54 9.37 15.23
CA ASN A 39 7.98 9.62 15.11
C ASN A 39 8.28 11.11 14.84
N ILE A 40 7.30 11.85 14.33
CA ILE A 40 7.29 13.33 14.25
C ILE A 40 5.95 13.88 14.76
N PRO A 41 5.90 15.10 15.31
CA PRO A 41 4.70 15.66 15.93
C PRO A 41 3.77 16.34 14.91
N LEU A 42 3.56 15.71 13.75
CA LEU A 42 2.78 16.27 12.64
C LEU A 42 1.57 15.40 12.30
N LEU A 43 0.42 16.07 12.20
CA LEU A 43 -0.84 15.49 11.74
C LEU A 43 -1.41 16.31 10.58
N SER A 44 -1.94 15.65 9.55
CA SER A 44 -2.69 16.35 8.51
C SER A 44 -4.15 16.54 8.91
N SER A 45 -4.71 17.71 8.56
CA SER A 45 -6.08 18.09 8.90
C SER A 45 -7.12 17.20 8.20
N ALA A 46 -8.23 16.91 8.88
CA ALA A 46 -9.34 16.11 8.38
C ALA A 46 -10.27 16.90 7.43
N MET A 47 -9.69 17.45 6.36
CA MET A 47 -10.38 18.26 5.34
C MET A 47 -10.31 17.59 3.97
N ASP A 48 -11.37 17.72 3.17
CA ASP A 48 -11.47 17.16 1.81
C ASP A 48 -10.38 17.68 0.86
N THR A 49 -9.99 18.94 1.03
CA THR A 49 -8.90 19.58 0.29
C THR A 49 -7.50 19.18 0.77
N VAL A 50 -7.39 18.40 1.84
CA VAL A 50 -6.11 18.10 2.50
C VAL A 50 -5.82 16.60 2.55
N THR A 51 -6.72 15.79 3.11
CA THR A 51 -6.36 14.43 3.53
C THR A 51 -7.31 13.34 3.04
N GLU A 52 -6.92 12.71 1.94
CA GLU A 52 -7.36 11.37 1.51
C GLU A 52 -6.19 10.36 1.63
N ALA A 53 -6.34 9.13 1.12
CA ALA A 53 -5.37 8.05 1.30
C ALA A 53 -3.95 8.43 0.87
N ARG A 54 -3.80 9.19 -0.22
CA ARG A 54 -2.48 9.59 -0.72
C ARG A 54 -1.73 10.46 0.30
N MET A 55 -2.41 11.44 0.91
CA MET A 55 -1.81 12.29 1.94
C MET A 55 -1.55 11.50 3.22
N ALA A 56 -2.52 10.68 3.65
CA ALA A 56 -2.36 9.87 4.85
C ALA A 56 -1.19 8.87 4.76
N ILE A 57 -0.98 8.25 3.60
CA ILE A 57 0.18 7.41 3.31
C ILE A 57 1.47 8.23 3.41
N ALA A 58 1.54 9.40 2.76
CA ALA A 58 2.74 10.23 2.78
C ALA A 58 3.09 10.70 4.20
N MET A 59 2.10 11.12 4.99
CA MET A 59 2.27 11.48 6.40
C MET A 59 2.80 10.31 7.22
N ALA A 60 2.19 9.13 7.07
CA ALA A 60 2.62 7.93 7.78
C ALA A 60 4.06 7.53 7.41
N GLN A 61 4.43 7.59 6.12
CA GLN A 61 5.79 7.32 5.65
C GLN A 61 6.83 8.30 6.19
N ALA A 62 6.45 9.57 6.41
CA ALA A 62 7.32 10.57 7.02
C ALA A 62 7.42 10.43 8.55
N GLY A 63 6.56 9.62 9.17
CA GLY A 63 6.50 9.39 10.62
C GLY A 63 5.43 10.17 11.38
N GLY A 64 4.53 10.83 10.65
CA GLY A 64 3.36 11.51 11.19
C GLY A 64 2.09 10.67 11.02
N MET A 65 0.93 11.32 11.04
CA MET A 65 -0.37 10.68 10.83
C MET A 65 -1.26 11.53 9.93
N GLY A 66 -2.04 10.89 9.07
CA GLY A 66 -3.12 11.56 8.35
C GLY A 66 -4.49 11.17 8.87
N VAL A 67 -5.39 12.15 8.95
CA VAL A 67 -6.78 11.95 9.35
C VAL A 67 -7.69 12.10 8.14
N ILE A 68 -8.31 11.00 7.68
CA ILE A 68 -9.23 11.04 6.54
C ILE A 68 -10.47 11.87 6.91
N HIS A 69 -10.84 12.81 6.05
CA HIS A 69 -12.02 13.66 6.25
C HIS A 69 -13.34 12.87 6.17
N ARG A 70 -14.44 13.48 6.60
CA ARG A 70 -15.79 12.85 6.63
C ARG A 70 -16.72 13.28 5.49
N ASN A 71 -16.21 14.02 4.51
CA ASN A 71 -16.99 14.46 3.34
C ASN A 71 -16.99 13.36 2.25
N LEU A 72 -17.27 12.13 2.65
CA LEU A 72 -17.30 10.91 1.84
C LEU A 72 -18.44 10.03 2.35
N ASP A 73 -19.00 9.21 1.47
CA ASP A 73 -19.88 8.12 1.90
C ASP A 73 -19.11 7.11 2.77
N LEU A 74 -19.83 6.37 3.63
CA LEU A 74 -19.22 5.43 4.57
C LEU A 74 -18.33 4.39 3.87
N ASP A 75 -18.78 3.82 2.76
CA ASP A 75 -18.03 2.84 1.99
C ASP A 75 -16.78 3.44 1.34
N ALA A 76 -16.89 4.68 0.85
CA ALA A 76 -15.77 5.40 0.24
C ALA A 76 -14.70 5.75 1.29
N GLN A 77 -15.10 6.25 2.46
CA GLN A 77 -14.17 6.53 3.55
C GLN A 77 -13.49 5.25 4.04
N ALA A 78 -14.25 4.15 4.18
CA ALA A 78 -13.69 2.86 4.54
C ALA A 78 -12.67 2.38 3.50
N GLU A 79 -12.92 2.61 2.21
CA GLU A 79 -11.96 2.27 1.16
C GLU A 79 -10.69 3.12 1.23
N GLU A 80 -10.78 4.43 1.53
CA GLU A 80 -9.60 5.27 1.77
C GLU A 80 -8.76 4.74 2.94
N VAL A 81 -9.39 4.38 4.06
CA VAL A 81 -8.70 3.77 5.21
C VAL A 81 -8.04 2.44 4.84
N ARG A 82 -8.77 1.59 4.10
CA ARG A 82 -8.22 0.32 3.59
C ARG A 82 -7.00 0.58 2.71
N ARG A 83 -7.06 1.52 1.76
CA ARG A 83 -5.92 1.88 0.89
C ARG A 83 -4.69 2.27 1.70
N VAL A 84 -4.85 3.06 2.77
CA VAL A 84 -3.74 3.44 3.67
C VAL A 84 -3.13 2.22 4.37
N LYS A 85 -3.95 1.40 5.03
CA LYS A 85 -3.44 0.23 5.77
C LYS A 85 -2.86 -0.85 4.84
N ARG A 86 -3.38 -0.97 3.63
CA ARG A 86 -2.89 -1.89 2.60
C ARG A 86 -1.52 -1.47 2.07
N PHE A 87 -1.26 -0.17 1.93
CA PHE A 87 0.02 0.34 1.44
C PHE A 87 1.20 -0.14 2.29
N GLU A 88 1.00 -0.27 3.60
CA GLU A 88 2.03 -0.71 4.55
C GLU A 88 2.35 -2.23 4.43
N SER A 89 1.35 -3.03 4.07
CA SER A 89 1.48 -4.49 3.94
C SER A 89 2.31 -4.93 2.72
N GLY A 90 2.48 -4.04 1.73
CA GLY A 90 3.09 -4.35 0.44
C GLY A 90 2.19 -5.20 -0.48
N ILE A 91 1.00 -5.58 -0.01
CA ILE A 91 0.01 -6.34 -0.78
C ILE A 91 -0.84 -5.35 -1.60
N VAL A 92 -0.85 -5.53 -2.92
CA VAL A 92 -1.77 -4.82 -3.84
C VAL A 92 -3.10 -5.54 -3.82
N TYR A 93 -4.07 -5.01 -3.09
CA TYR A 93 -5.44 -5.52 -3.06
C TYR A 93 -6.24 -5.11 -4.29
N ASN A 94 -7.21 -5.95 -4.69
CA ASN A 94 -7.96 -5.79 -5.94
C ASN A 94 -7.03 -5.52 -7.14
N PRO A 95 -6.01 -6.37 -7.36
CA PRO A 95 -5.09 -6.17 -8.47
C PRO A 95 -5.87 -6.26 -9.79
N ILE A 96 -5.35 -5.60 -10.81
CA ILE A 96 -5.90 -5.72 -12.16
C ILE A 96 -5.70 -7.17 -12.60
N THR A 97 -6.80 -7.81 -12.99
CA THR A 97 -6.82 -9.22 -13.39
C THR A 97 -7.02 -9.37 -14.90
N LEU A 98 -6.78 -10.59 -15.38
CA LEU A 98 -7.16 -11.04 -16.71
C LEU A 98 -8.14 -12.22 -16.59
N HIS A 99 -8.94 -12.42 -17.63
CA HIS A 99 -9.70 -13.64 -17.86
C HIS A 99 -8.93 -14.60 -18.78
N PRO A 100 -9.13 -15.93 -18.62
CA PRO A 100 -8.47 -16.96 -19.43
C PRO A 100 -8.67 -16.82 -20.95
N GLU A 101 -9.83 -16.30 -21.36
CA GLU A 101 -10.20 -16.12 -22.77
C GLU A 101 -9.75 -14.79 -23.38
N GLN A 102 -9.22 -13.87 -22.57
CA GLN A 102 -8.63 -12.63 -23.10
C GLN A 102 -7.39 -12.94 -23.93
N THR A 103 -7.06 -12.05 -24.87
CA THR A 103 -5.95 -12.23 -25.79
C THR A 103 -4.66 -11.55 -25.31
N LEU A 104 -3.52 -11.95 -25.86
CA LEU A 104 -2.23 -11.27 -25.64
C LEU A 104 -2.32 -9.77 -25.94
N ALA A 105 -3.01 -9.37 -27.00
CA ALA A 105 -3.19 -7.96 -27.35
C ALA A 105 -3.91 -7.16 -26.25
N GLU A 106 -4.91 -7.75 -25.60
CA GLU A 106 -5.64 -7.13 -24.50
C GLU A 106 -4.77 -7.04 -23.24
N ALA A 107 -4.03 -8.11 -22.93
CA ALA A 107 -3.07 -8.13 -21.83
C ALA A 107 -1.98 -7.06 -21.99
N GLN A 108 -1.43 -6.88 -23.20
CA GLN A 108 -0.43 -5.85 -23.50
C GLN A 108 -1.00 -4.42 -23.35
N LYS A 109 -2.23 -4.18 -23.80
CA LYS A 109 -2.92 -2.89 -23.60
C LYS A 109 -3.06 -2.55 -22.12
N LEU A 110 -3.43 -3.54 -21.29
CA LEU A 110 -3.53 -3.37 -19.84
C LEU A 110 -2.15 -3.14 -19.21
N ALA A 111 -1.13 -3.88 -19.64
CA ALA A 111 0.25 -3.70 -19.18
C ALA A 111 0.75 -2.27 -19.46
N GLU A 112 0.48 -1.74 -20.65
CA GLU A 112 0.91 -0.40 -21.04
C GLU A 112 0.13 0.69 -20.30
N ARG A 113 -1.19 0.52 -20.17
CA ARG A 113 -2.10 1.48 -19.51
C ARG A 113 -1.80 1.62 -18.02
N TYR A 114 -1.54 0.50 -17.34
CA TYR A 114 -1.40 0.46 -15.88
C TYR A 114 0.06 0.32 -15.42
N LYS A 115 1.02 0.18 -16.35
CA LYS A 115 2.45 -0.02 -16.07
C LYS A 115 2.72 -1.22 -15.15
N VAL A 116 1.93 -2.28 -15.31
CA VAL A 116 2.01 -3.52 -14.52
C VAL A 116 2.73 -4.61 -15.32
N THR A 117 3.60 -5.38 -14.66
CA THR A 117 4.43 -6.43 -15.29
C THR A 117 3.93 -7.85 -15.06
N GLY A 118 2.77 -8.03 -14.45
CA GLY A 118 2.12 -9.32 -14.33
C GLY A 118 0.72 -9.22 -13.73
N PHE A 119 -0.15 -10.10 -14.18
CA PHE A 119 -1.58 -10.10 -13.93
C PHE A 119 -2.00 -11.45 -13.34
N PRO A 120 -2.69 -11.46 -12.20
CA PRO A 120 -3.48 -12.62 -11.79
C PRO A 120 -4.54 -12.92 -12.84
N VAL A 121 -4.76 -14.19 -13.13
CA VAL A 121 -5.84 -14.66 -14.01
C VAL A 121 -6.95 -15.24 -13.14
N VAL A 122 -8.18 -14.77 -13.35
CA VAL A 122 -9.35 -15.18 -12.58
C VAL A 122 -10.48 -15.69 -13.48
N ASP A 123 -11.28 -16.62 -12.97
CA ASP A 123 -12.52 -17.06 -13.63
C ASP A 123 -13.68 -16.07 -13.41
N GLU A 124 -14.85 -16.38 -13.98
CA GLU A 124 -16.07 -15.57 -13.85
C GLU A 124 -16.55 -15.41 -12.39
N THR A 125 -16.12 -16.29 -11.49
CA THR A 125 -16.45 -16.26 -10.06
C THR A 125 -15.41 -15.49 -9.23
N GLY A 126 -14.34 -15.00 -9.86
CA GLY A 126 -13.24 -14.30 -9.21
C GLY A 126 -12.20 -15.22 -8.57
N ARG A 127 -12.24 -16.53 -8.85
CA ARG A 127 -11.25 -17.49 -8.35
C ARG A 127 -9.98 -17.44 -9.17
N VAL A 128 -8.85 -17.57 -8.49
CA VAL A 128 -7.55 -17.60 -9.14
C VAL A 128 -7.38 -18.89 -9.93
N VAL A 129 -7.13 -18.75 -11.23
CA VAL A 129 -6.84 -19.87 -12.15
C VAL A 129 -5.45 -19.80 -12.76
N GLY A 130 -4.73 -18.68 -12.59
CA GLY A 130 -3.37 -18.54 -13.08
C GLY A 130 -2.71 -17.20 -12.79
N ILE A 131 -1.51 -17.04 -13.33
CA ILE A 131 -0.80 -15.75 -13.40
C ILE A 131 -0.08 -15.64 -14.74
N VAL A 132 -0.11 -14.45 -15.33
CA VAL A 132 0.68 -14.09 -16.53
C VAL A 132 1.68 -13.02 -16.15
N THR A 133 2.94 -13.18 -16.53
CA THR A 133 3.98 -12.17 -16.35
C THR A 133 4.45 -11.61 -17.68
N ASN A 134 5.20 -10.50 -17.63
CA ASN A 134 5.87 -9.94 -18.79
C ASN A 134 6.84 -10.93 -19.46
N ARG A 135 7.37 -11.89 -18.70
CA ARG A 135 8.21 -12.96 -19.26
C ARG A 135 7.37 -13.86 -20.17
N ASP A 136 6.21 -14.29 -19.70
CA ASP A 136 5.32 -15.21 -20.44
C ASP A 136 4.80 -14.56 -21.72
N MET A 137 4.38 -13.29 -21.65
CA MET A 137 3.91 -12.54 -22.81
C MET A 137 4.98 -12.33 -23.89
N ARG A 138 6.27 -12.30 -23.54
CA ARG A 138 7.37 -12.10 -24.49
C ARG A 138 7.67 -13.33 -25.34
N PHE A 139 7.24 -14.52 -24.91
CA PHE A 139 7.47 -15.77 -25.64
C PHE A 139 6.37 -16.07 -26.67
N VAL A 140 5.34 -15.23 -26.75
CA VAL A 140 4.19 -15.42 -27.63
C VAL A 140 4.20 -14.35 -28.72
N SER A 141 4.12 -14.77 -29.99
CA SER A 141 4.17 -13.87 -31.14
C SER A 141 2.80 -13.54 -31.73
N ASP A 142 1.81 -14.45 -31.67
CA ASP A 142 0.46 -14.18 -32.18
C ASP A 142 -0.35 -13.35 -31.16
N PRO A 143 -0.76 -12.10 -31.49
CA PRO A 143 -1.53 -11.24 -30.59
C PRO A 143 -2.90 -11.80 -30.19
N ARG A 144 -3.43 -12.77 -30.93
CA ARG A 144 -4.74 -13.41 -30.68
C ARG A 144 -4.65 -14.61 -29.73
N THR A 145 -3.44 -15.01 -29.35
CA THR A 145 -3.24 -16.12 -28.42
C THR A 145 -3.98 -15.84 -27.11
N PRO A 146 -4.82 -16.77 -26.62
CA PRO A 146 -5.55 -16.57 -25.38
C PRO A 146 -4.63 -16.67 -24.15
N VAL A 147 -4.97 -15.94 -23.10
CA VAL A 147 -4.25 -15.87 -21.83
C VAL A 147 -4.05 -17.26 -21.23
N LYS A 148 -5.06 -18.14 -21.31
CA LYS A 148 -4.95 -19.51 -20.80
C LYS A 148 -3.83 -20.34 -21.42
N ALA A 149 -3.40 -20.02 -22.65
CA ALA A 149 -2.33 -20.72 -23.34
C ALA A 149 -0.92 -20.24 -22.95
N MET A 150 -0.82 -19.08 -22.28
CA MET A 150 0.46 -18.49 -21.88
C MET A 150 0.59 -18.28 -20.37
N MET A 151 -0.50 -18.39 -19.61
CA MET A 151 -0.46 -18.27 -18.16
C MET A 151 0.22 -19.48 -17.52
N THR A 152 0.86 -19.24 -16.38
CA THR A 152 1.18 -20.33 -15.45
C THR A 152 -0.11 -20.69 -14.70
N ALA A 153 -0.53 -21.95 -14.75
CA ALA A 153 -1.71 -22.47 -14.05
C ALA A 153 -1.34 -23.44 -12.91
N ASP A 154 -0.22 -24.14 -13.04
CA ASP A 154 0.24 -25.12 -12.06
C ASP A 154 1.22 -24.52 -11.05
N ASN A 155 1.25 -25.11 -9.84
CA ASN A 155 2.15 -24.72 -8.74
C ASN A 155 2.12 -23.21 -8.42
N LEU A 156 0.94 -22.60 -8.53
CA LEU A 156 0.74 -21.19 -8.20
C LEU A 156 1.18 -20.89 -6.77
N ALA A 157 1.95 -19.82 -6.63
CA ALA A 157 2.34 -19.33 -5.33
C ALA A 157 1.19 -18.51 -4.75
N ILE A 158 0.42 -19.17 -3.87
CA ILE A 158 -0.77 -18.64 -3.24
C ILE A 158 -0.54 -18.54 -1.72
N LEU A 159 -1.00 -17.44 -1.15
CA LEU A 159 -1.11 -17.20 0.29
C LEU A 159 -2.58 -16.98 0.63
N ARG A 160 -3.05 -17.58 1.72
CA ARG A 160 -4.42 -17.39 2.20
C ARG A 160 -4.47 -16.29 3.24
N GLU A 161 -5.55 -15.53 3.25
CA GLU A 161 -5.80 -14.56 4.32
C GLU A 161 -6.18 -15.24 5.63
N PRO A 162 -5.77 -14.67 6.80
CA PRO A 162 -4.94 -13.47 6.96
C PRO A 162 -3.46 -13.74 6.59
N ALA A 163 -2.93 -12.92 5.68
CA ALA A 163 -1.58 -13.06 5.14
C ALA A 163 -0.54 -12.39 6.05
N ASP A 164 0.36 -13.16 6.65
CA ASP A 164 1.53 -12.62 7.34
C ASP A 164 2.63 -12.22 6.33
N ARG A 165 3.20 -11.02 6.52
CA ARG A 165 4.23 -10.46 5.64
C ARG A 165 5.55 -11.21 5.75
N GLU A 166 5.91 -11.72 6.93
CA GLU A 166 7.13 -12.50 7.09
C GLU A 166 7.01 -13.87 6.42
N GLU A 167 5.88 -14.56 6.63
CA GLU A 167 5.57 -15.80 5.90
C GLU A 167 5.57 -15.58 4.39
N ALA A 168 4.93 -14.50 3.92
CA ALA A 168 4.87 -14.18 2.50
C ALA A 168 6.27 -13.97 1.90
N ARG A 169 7.15 -13.23 2.60
CA ARG A 169 8.55 -13.04 2.18
C ARG A 169 9.33 -14.36 2.18
N GLY A 170 9.13 -15.21 3.18
CA GLY A 170 9.73 -16.54 3.25
C GLY A 170 9.36 -17.38 2.03
N ARG A 171 8.06 -17.48 1.72
CA ARG A 171 7.56 -18.21 0.54
C ARG A 171 8.09 -17.66 -0.77
N MET A 172 8.14 -16.33 -0.91
CA MET A 172 8.69 -15.69 -2.10
C MET A 172 10.19 -15.97 -2.27
N HIS A 173 10.95 -15.97 -1.17
CA HIS A 173 12.38 -16.27 -1.17
C HIS A 173 12.66 -17.74 -1.50
N GLU A 174 11.97 -18.67 -0.83
CA GLU A 174 12.08 -20.12 -1.05
C GLU A 174 11.78 -20.51 -2.50
N ARG A 175 10.70 -19.94 -3.06
CA ARG A 175 10.28 -20.22 -4.45
C ARG A 175 11.00 -19.36 -5.48
N ARG A 176 11.84 -18.39 -5.07
CA ARG A 176 12.53 -17.43 -5.94
C ARG A 176 11.59 -16.70 -6.91
N ILE A 177 10.45 -16.25 -6.40
CA ILE A 177 9.39 -15.58 -7.18
C ILE A 177 9.22 -14.12 -6.77
N GLU A 178 8.82 -13.28 -7.72
CA GLU A 178 8.63 -11.84 -7.50
C GLU A 178 7.20 -11.44 -7.14
N LYS A 179 6.24 -12.34 -7.37
CA LYS A 179 4.80 -12.09 -7.19
C LYS A 179 4.15 -13.26 -6.46
N LEU A 180 3.33 -12.96 -5.47
CA LEU A 180 2.58 -13.94 -4.67
C LEU A 180 1.11 -13.56 -4.66
N LEU A 181 0.25 -14.50 -5.05
CA LEU A 181 -1.20 -14.29 -5.13
C LEU A 181 -1.78 -14.45 -3.72
N VAL A 182 -2.67 -13.54 -3.32
CA VAL A 182 -3.36 -13.59 -2.02
C VAL A 182 -4.83 -13.89 -2.28
N VAL A 183 -5.36 -14.89 -1.59
CA VAL A 183 -6.75 -15.35 -1.76
C VAL A 183 -7.47 -15.46 -0.42
N ASN A 184 -8.80 -15.40 -0.45
CA ASN A 184 -9.64 -15.73 0.70
C ASN A 184 -9.87 -17.25 0.83
N ASP A 185 -10.64 -17.66 1.84
CA ASP A 185 -10.99 -19.06 2.10
C ASP A 185 -11.72 -19.76 0.95
N GLU A 186 -12.44 -19.00 0.11
CA GLU A 186 -13.16 -19.51 -1.06
C GLU A 186 -12.27 -19.64 -2.31
N GLY A 187 -11.00 -19.26 -2.22
CA GLY A 187 -10.04 -19.24 -3.32
C GLY A 187 -10.19 -18.04 -4.27
N LYS A 188 -10.96 -17.01 -3.88
CA LYS A 188 -11.09 -15.77 -4.64
C LYS A 188 -9.89 -14.88 -4.41
N LEU A 189 -9.44 -14.22 -5.48
CA LEU A 189 -8.32 -13.29 -5.41
C LEU A 189 -8.68 -12.08 -4.55
N THR A 190 -7.91 -11.83 -3.51
CA THR A 190 -8.02 -10.62 -2.68
C THR A 190 -6.86 -9.66 -2.91
N GLY A 191 -5.68 -10.18 -3.27
CA GLY A 191 -4.49 -9.35 -3.44
C GLY A 191 -3.34 -9.99 -4.22
N LEU A 192 -2.31 -9.18 -4.45
CA LEU A 192 -1.05 -9.54 -5.11
C LEU A 192 0.09 -8.88 -4.35
N LEU A 193 0.95 -9.67 -3.71
CA LEU A 193 2.18 -9.17 -3.09
C LEU A 193 3.31 -9.14 -4.12
N THR A 194 4.08 -8.05 -4.17
CA THR A 194 5.23 -7.92 -5.08
C THR A 194 6.52 -7.58 -4.34
N LEU A 195 7.67 -8.10 -4.81
CA LEU A 195 8.98 -7.83 -4.20
C LEU A 195 9.33 -6.33 -4.23
N LYS A 196 8.91 -5.58 -5.26
CA LYS A 196 9.15 -4.12 -5.35
C LYS A 196 8.56 -3.35 -4.17
N ASP A 197 7.49 -3.84 -3.55
CA ASP A 197 6.88 -3.17 -2.41
C ASP A 197 7.64 -3.44 -1.09
N THR A 198 8.43 -4.51 -1.01
CA THR A 198 9.28 -4.77 0.16
C THR A 198 10.48 -3.81 0.27
N GLU A 199 10.93 -3.23 -0.85
CA GLU A 199 12.02 -2.23 -0.87
C GLU A 199 11.58 -0.87 -0.32
N LYS A 200 10.28 -0.52 -0.38
CA LYS A 200 9.77 0.75 0.16
C LYS A 200 9.93 0.90 1.67
N ALA A 201 10.00 -0.22 2.41
CA ALA A 201 10.26 -0.20 3.85
C ALA A 201 11.67 0.32 4.19
N VAL A 202 12.63 0.17 3.28
CA VAL A 202 14.00 0.69 3.43
C VAL A 202 14.06 2.20 3.21
N LEU A 203 13.17 2.73 2.35
CA LEU A 203 13.15 4.14 1.97
C LEU A 203 12.57 5.06 3.07
N HIS A 204 11.80 4.52 4.01
CA HIS A 204 11.07 5.30 5.01
C HIS A 204 11.30 4.77 6.43
N PRO A 205 12.50 4.95 7.01
CA PRO A 205 12.86 4.40 8.32
C PRO A 205 12.06 4.99 9.48
N MET A 206 11.56 6.22 9.32
CA MET A 206 10.76 6.92 10.32
C MET A 206 9.26 6.64 10.19
N ALA A 207 8.82 5.73 9.31
CA ALA A 207 7.40 5.51 9.08
C ALA A 207 6.65 5.04 10.34
N CYS A 208 5.47 5.63 10.59
CA CYS A 208 4.53 5.18 11.62
C CYS A 208 3.61 4.08 11.07
N LYS A 209 3.39 3.04 11.89
CA LYS A 209 2.76 1.77 11.53
C LYS A 209 1.55 1.48 12.41
#